data_AF-A0A229TIM3-F1
#
_entry.id   AF-A0A229TIM3-F1
#
_cell.length_a   1.000
_cell.length_b   1.000
_cell.length_c   1.000
_cell.angle_alpha   90.00
_cell.angle_beta   90.00
_cell.angle_gamma   90.00
#
_symmetry.space_group_name_H-M   'P 1'
#
loop_
_entity.id
_entity.type
_entity.pdbx_description
1 polymer ?
#
loop_
_entity_poly.entity_id
_entity_poly.type
_entity_poly.pdbx_seq_one_letter_code
_entity_poly.pdbx_strand_id
1 'polypeptide(L)'
;MNAVPSPTSDRLNDYLAADAVVDHEHPAIRAQADALRAEGGDPVESAKAAFLFVRDEVEHVIDARDPRVTWRASDVLRERVGICHAKAHLLAALLRAQGIPAGFCYQELSALHGLNAVYLHGKWSRLDARGNRTGAGGEFSLDDEKLAWPVDVANGERDHPEIHPAPAPVVVEFLMTVRPGPGWYENGLPAALRPGFSVIFGKPGD
;
A
#
# COMPACT_ATOMS: atom_id res chain seq x y z
N MET A 1 2.40 8.88 21.54
CA MET A 1 3.21 7.72 21.12
C MET A 1 2.44 7.08 19.99
N ASN A 2 3.02 6.97 18.79
CA ASN A 2 2.37 6.25 17.69
C ASN A 2 2.16 4.80 18.13
N ALA A 3 1.01 4.23 17.81
CA ALA A 3 0.69 2.87 18.20
C ALA A 3 1.63 1.90 17.47
N VAL A 4 2.08 0.85 18.15
CA VAL A 4 3.01 -0.14 17.57
C VAL A 4 2.28 -0.89 16.45
N PRO A 5 2.85 -0.95 15.23
CA PRO A 5 2.25 -1.70 14.13
C PRO A 5 1.98 -3.15 14.54
N SER A 6 0.74 -3.60 14.38
CA SER A 6 0.24 -4.85 14.93
C SER A 6 -0.39 -5.72 13.84
N PRO A 7 0.18 -6.88 13.49
CA PRO A 7 -0.38 -7.73 12.46
C PRO A 7 -1.71 -8.34 12.88
N THR A 8 -2.68 -8.32 11.97
CA THR A 8 -4.02 -8.93 12.17
C THR A 8 -4.05 -10.43 11.88
N SER A 9 -3.00 -10.98 11.26
CA SER A 9 -2.75 -12.42 11.16
C SER A 9 -1.45 -12.77 11.87
N ASP A 10 -1.43 -13.92 12.54
CA ASP A 10 -0.25 -14.51 13.17
C ASP A 10 0.65 -15.27 12.16
N ARG A 11 0.22 -15.41 10.91
CA ARG A 11 0.93 -16.16 9.86
C ARG A 11 1.56 -15.20 8.84
N LEU A 12 2.89 -15.14 8.81
CA LEU A 12 3.62 -14.33 7.82
C LEU A 12 3.25 -14.67 6.36
N ASN A 13 2.90 -15.93 6.08
CA ASN A 13 2.49 -16.35 4.73
C ASN A 13 1.21 -15.66 4.23
N ASP A 14 0.34 -15.19 5.11
CA ASP A 14 -0.86 -14.47 4.70
C ASP A 14 -0.49 -13.11 4.08
N TYR A 15 0.64 -12.54 4.50
CA TYR A 15 1.22 -11.30 3.96
C TYR A 15 2.08 -11.55 2.70
N LEU A 16 2.11 -12.78 2.20
CA LEU A 16 2.72 -13.18 0.93
C LEU A 16 1.66 -13.62 -0.10
N ALA A 17 0.40 -13.77 0.30
CA ALA A 17 -0.66 -14.25 -0.57
C ALA A 17 -0.90 -13.31 -1.76
N ALA A 18 -1.17 -13.89 -2.91
CA ALA A 18 -1.70 -13.18 -4.07
C ALA A 18 -3.23 -13.11 -3.97
N ASP A 19 -3.81 -12.05 -4.54
CA ASP A 19 -5.25 -11.92 -4.74
C ASP A 19 -5.53 -11.09 -6.01
N ALA A 20 -6.81 -10.73 -6.24
CA ALA A 20 -7.20 -9.98 -7.43
C ALA A 20 -6.69 -8.53 -7.47
N VAL A 21 -6.25 -7.98 -6.33
CA VAL A 21 -5.73 -6.62 -6.16
C VAL A 21 -4.20 -6.64 -6.12
N VAL A 22 -3.63 -7.53 -5.30
CA VAL A 22 -2.20 -7.79 -5.15
C VAL A 22 -1.82 -8.98 -6.03
N ASP A 23 -1.98 -8.77 -7.34
CA ASP A 23 -1.80 -9.80 -8.38
C ASP A 23 -0.31 -10.00 -8.70
N HIS A 24 0.50 -10.28 -7.68
CA HIS A 24 1.96 -10.36 -7.79
C HIS A 24 2.48 -11.53 -8.63
N GLU A 25 1.60 -12.48 -8.94
CA GLU A 25 1.87 -13.55 -9.91
C GLU A 25 1.80 -13.08 -11.36
N HIS A 26 1.25 -11.89 -11.63
CA HIS A 26 1.17 -11.32 -12.96
C HIS A 26 2.57 -11.16 -13.57
N PRO A 27 2.81 -11.59 -14.84
CA PRO A 27 4.14 -11.59 -15.43
C PRO A 27 4.86 -10.23 -15.42
N ALA A 28 4.12 -9.14 -15.64
CA ALA A 28 4.69 -7.79 -15.58
C ALA A 28 5.14 -7.39 -14.16
N ILE A 29 4.42 -7.82 -13.11
CA ILE A 29 4.83 -7.56 -11.73
C ILE A 29 6.09 -8.37 -11.41
N ARG A 30 6.13 -9.65 -11.78
CA ARG A 30 7.33 -10.48 -11.59
C ARG A 30 8.54 -9.91 -12.31
N ALA A 31 8.39 -9.49 -13.56
CA ALA A 31 9.48 -8.88 -14.33
C ALA A 31 9.98 -7.58 -13.68
N GLN A 32 9.07 -6.72 -13.21
CA GLN A 32 9.45 -5.50 -12.50
C GLN A 32 10.11 -5.79 -11.15
N ALA A 33 9.60 -6.76 -10.40
CA ALA A 33 10.17 -7.20 -9.12
C ALA A 33 11.58 -7.76 -9.30
N ASP A 34 11.81 -8.57 -10.34
CA ASP A 34 13.13 -9.11 -10.66
C ASP A 34 14.10 -8.00 -11.09
N ALA A 35 13.64 -6.99 -11.83
CA ALA A 35 14.45 -5.83 -12.20
C ALA A 35 14.83 -4.93 -11.02
N LEU A 36 14.04 -4.94 -9.94
CA LEU A 36 14.28 -4.16 -8.72
C LEU A 36 15.05 -4.94 -7.65
N ARG A 37 15.28 -6.24 -7.88
CA ARG A 37 15.97 -7.10 -6.92
C ARG A 37 17.41 -6.64 -6.76
N ALA A 38 17.84 -6.48 -5.52
CA ALA A 38 19.22 -6.09 -5.23
C ALA A 38 20.22 -7.15 -5.70
N GLU A 39 21.37 -6.69 -6.21
CA GLU A 39 22.50 -7.56 -6.47
C GLU A 39 22.91 -8.30 -5.17
N GLY A 40 23.14 -9.61 -5.27
CA GLY A 40 23.42 -10.45 -4.09
C GLY A 40 22.20 -10.83 -3.25
N GLY A 41 21.00 -10.35 -3.57
CA GLY A 41 19.74 -10.80 -2.98
C GLY A 41 19.44 -10.24 -1.58
N ASP A 42 19.99 -9.08 -1.22
CA ASP A 42 19.64 -8.40 0.03
C ASP A 42 18.16 -7.97 0.02
N PRO A 43 17.31 -8.51 0.93
CA PRO A 43 15.90 -8.16 0.96
C PRO A 43 15.63 -6.72 1.39
N VAL A 44 16.53 -6.07 2.16
CA VAL A 44 16.37 -4.66 2.56
C VAL A 44 16.57 -3.74 1.38
N GLU A 45 17.66 -3.93 0.63
CA GLU A 45 17.94 -3.12 -0.56
C GLU A 45 16.89 -3.37 -1.66
N SER A 46 16.40 -4.61 -1.78
CA SER A 46 15.28 -4.95 -2.68
C SER A 46 13.98 -4.25 -2.28
N ALA A 47 13.65 -4.22 -0.99
CA ALA A 47 12.48 -3.50 -0.48
C ALA A 47 12.59 -1.99 -0.69
N LYS A 48 13.80 -1.45 -0.47
CA LYS A 48 14.11 -0.03 -0.70
C LYS A 48 13.98 0.33 -2.17
N ALA A 49 14.51 -0.47 -3.08
CA ALA A 49 14.36 -0.26 -4.52
C ALA A 49 12.89 -0.28 -4.94
N ALA A 50 12.09 -1.25 -4.46
CA ALA A 50 10.65 -1.29 -4.71
C ALA A 50 9.91 -0.06 -4.16
N PHE A 51 10.23 0.35 -2.94
CA PHE A 51 9.67 1.56 -2.33
C PHE A 51 9.97 2.81 -3.17
N LEU A 52 11.24 3.02 -3.52
CA LEU A 52 11.68 4.19 -4.30
C LEU A 52 11.03 4.20 -5.68
N PHE A 53 10.99 3.05 -6.35
CA PHE A 53 10.31 2.91 -7.64
C PHE A 53 8.83 3.31 -7.54
N VAL A 54 8.07 2.81 -6.57
CA VAL A 54 6.66 3.19 -6.43
C VAL A 54 6.53 4.67 -6.04
N ARG A 55 7.39 5.18 -5.17
CA ARG A 55 7.34 6.57 -4.72
C ARG A 55 7.62 7.54 -5.86
N ASP A 56 8.63 7.25 -6.67
CA ASP A 56 9.25 8.21 -7.58
C ASP A 56 8.86 7.99 -9.06
N GLU A 57 8.57 6.75 -9.47
CA GLU A 57 8.28 6.36 -10.85
C GLU A 57 6.80 6.05 -11.13
N VAL A 58 5.93 6.28 -10.13
CA VAL A 58 4.47 6.16 -10.26
C VAL A 58 3.86 7.46 -9.77
N GLU A 59 3.16 8.17 -10.63
CA GLU A 59 2.58 9.46 -10.30
C GLU A 59 1.39 9.32 -9.35
N HIS A 60 1.22 10.29 -8.46
CA HIS A 60 -0.03 10.39 -7.70
C HIS A 60 -1.09 11.11 -8.54
N VAL A 61 -2.30 10.57 -8.65
CA VAL A 61 -3.38 11.13 -9.49
C VAL A 61 -3.64 12.62 -9.25
N ILE A 62 -3.58 13.05 -7.98
CA ILE A 62 -3.76 14.47 -7.60
C ILE A 62 -2.62 15.34 -8.13
N ASP A 63 -1.38 14.86 -8.03
CA ASP A 63 -0.19 15.65 -8.39
C ASP A 63 -0.06 15.81 -9.90
N ALA A 64 -0.32 14.72 -10.63
CA ALA A 64 -0.31 14.69 -12.08
C ALA A 64 -1.59 15.23 -12.71
N ARG A 65 -2.63 15.53 -11.91
CA ARG A 65 -3.99 15.87 -12.37
C ARG A 65 -4.55 14.84 -13.35
N ASP A 66 -4.28 13.57 -13.06
CA ASP A 66 -4.59 12.46 -13.96
C ASP A 66 -6.02 11.93 -13.69
N PRO A 67 -6.87 11.80 -14.73
CA PRO A 67 -8.26 11.37 -14.56
C PRO A 67 -8.42 9.84 -14.46
N ARG A 68 -7.34 9.06 -14.67
CA ARG A 68 -7.40 7.59 -14.65
C ARG A 68 -7.65 7.07 -13.24
N VAL A 69 -8.24 5.88 -13.18
CA VAL A 69 -8.47 5.12 -11.96
C VAL A 69 -7.76 3.78 -12.15
N THR A 70 -6.92 3.42 -11.19
CA THR A 70 -6.19 2.16 -11.15
C THR A 70 -6.44 1.49 -9.81
N TRP A 71 -6.58 0.17 -9.80
CA TRP A 71 -6.85 -0.56 -8.56
C TRP A 71 -6.07 -1.85 -8.43
N ARG A 72 -5.85 -2.62 -9.51
CA ARG A 72 -4.93 -3.78 -9.49
C ARG A 72 -3.49 -3.31 -9.50
N ALA A 73 -2.59 -4.03 -8.82
CA ALA A 73 -1.17 -3.71 -8.84
C ALA A 73 -0.61 -3.70 -10.28
N SER A 74 -0.96 -4.68 -11.11
CA SER A 74 -0.55 -4.72 -12.52
C SER A 74 -1.06 -3.53 -13.34
N ASP A 75 -2.27 -3.02 -13.09
CA ASP A 75 -2.79 -1.82 -13.73
C ASP A 75 -2.02 -0.56 -13.31
N VAL A 76 -1.71 -0.44 -12.01
CA VAL A 76 -0.90 0.68 -11.49
C VAL A 76 0.50 0.67 -12.11
N LEU A 77 1.12 -0.51 -12.24
CA LEU A 77 2.43 -0.66 -12.88
C LEU A 77 2.38 -0.25 -14.37
N ARG A 78 1.32 -0.64 -15.07
CA ARG A 78 1.15 -0.36 -16.50
C ARG A 78 0.89 1.11 -16.78
N GLU A 79 0.00 1.74 -16.01
CA GLU A 79 -0.43 3.12 -16.23
C GLU A 79 0.52 4.15 -15.59
N ARG A 80 1.35 3.72 -14.64
CA ARG A 80 2.27 4.56 -13.85
C ARG A 80 1.60 5.71 -13.14
N VAL A 81 0.37 5.48 -12.68
CA VAL A 81 -0.39 6.45 -11.91
C VAL A 81 -1.30 5.73 -10.92
N GLY A 82 -1.55 6.35 -9.77
CA GLY A 82 -2.51 5.84 -8.80
C GLY A 82 -2.68 6.78 -7.60
N ILE A 83 -3.75 6.61 -6.83
CA ILE A 83 -3.86 7.23 -5.50
C ILE A 83 -3.04 6.44 -4.47
N CYS A 84 -2.83 6.96 -3.26
CA CYS A 84 -2.10 6.29 -2.17
C CYS A 84 -2.45 4.80 -2.00
N HIS A 85 -3.74 4.44 -2.02
CA HIS A 85 -4.19 3.05 -1.97
C HIS A 85 -3.65 2.19 -3.14
N ALA A 86 -3.81 2.67 -4.37
CA ALA A 86 -3.38 1.94 -5.55
C ALA A 86 -1.85 1.80 -5.60
N LYS A 87 -1.14 2.85 -5.17
CA LYS A 87 0.32 2.79 -4.99
C LYS A 87 0.71 1.77 -3.92
N ALA A 88 -0.02 1.70 -2.82
CA ALA A 88 0.20 0.69 -1.79
C ALA A 88 -0.09 -0.74 -2.29
N HIS A 89 -1.06 -0.93 -3.20
CA HIS A 89 -1.29 -2.23 -3.86
C HIS A 89 -0.08 -2.65 -4.69
N LEU A 90 0.50 -1.73 -5.48
CA LEU A 90 1.69 -2.00 -6.28
C LEU A 90 2.91 -2.31 -5.41
N LEU A 91 3.15 -1.51 -4.35
CA LEU A 91 4.28 -1.77 -3.46
C LEU A 91 4.15 -3.14 -2.79
N ALA A 92 2.97 -3.50 -2.27
CA ALA A 92 2.72 -4.83 -1.73
C ALA A 92 3.01 -5.93 -2.76
N ALA A 93 2.57 -5.77 -4.01
CA ALA A 93 2.78 -6.78 -5.04
C ALA A 93 4.26 -6.97 -5.38
N LEU A 94 5.02 -5.86 -5.52
CA LEU A 94 6.46 -5.92 -5.80
C LEU A 94 7.27 -6.54 -4.64
N LEU A 95 6.87 -6.27 -3.39
CA LEU A 95 7.52 -6.85 -2.21
C LEU A 95 7.21 -8.36 -2.10
N ARG A 96 5.93 -8.73 -2.24
CA ARG A 96 5.49 -10.14 -2.15
C ARG A 96 6.05 -11.01 -3.28
N ALA A 97 6.18 -10.48 -4.49
CA ALA A 97 6.85 -11.16 -5.60
C ALA A 97 8.32 -11.50 -5.30
N GLN A 98 8.96 -10.75 -4.41
CA GLN A 98 10.33 -10.97 -3.95
C GLN A 98 10.40 -11.81 -2.65
N GLY A 99 9.26 -12.32 -2.17
CA GLY A 99 9.19 -13.11 -0.94
C GLY A 99 9.24 -12.30 0.35
N ILE A 100 9.04 -10.98 0.27
CA ILE A 100 9.05 -10.09 1.43
C ILE A 100 7.61 -9.91 1.94
N PRO A 101 7.28 -10.33 3.18
CA PRO A 101 5.93 -10.17 3.72
C PRO A 101 5.59 -8.68 3.82
N ALA A 102 4.49 -8.30 3.18
CA ALA A 102 4.04 -6.92 3.12
C ALA A 102 2.54 -6.84 3.39
N GLY A 103 2.11 -5.94 4.28
CA GLY A 103 0.71 -5.69 4.61
C GLY A 103 0.27 -4.26 4.31
N PHE A 104 -0.99 -3.99 4.61
CA PHE A 104 -1.65 -2.69 4.44
C PHE A 104 -1.94 -2.06 5.80
N CYS A 105 -1.67 -0.77 5.91
CA CYS A 105 -1.98 0.05 7.08
C CYS A 105 -2.76 1.29 6.64
N TYR A 106 -3.43 1.94 7.58
CA TYR A 106 -4.34 3.04 7.29
C TYR A 106 -4.21 4.20 8.26
N GLN A 107 -4.48 5.40 7.76
CA GLN A 107 -4.66 6.61 8.54
C GLN A 107 -5.96 7.28 8.09
N GLU A 108 -6.74 7.79 9.03
CA GLU A 108 -7.89 8.64 8.76
C GLU A 108 -7.44 10.09 8.91
N LEU A 109 -7.10 10.72 7.79
CA LEU A 109 -6.70 12.13 7.69
C LEU A 109 -7.91 12.94 7.19
N SER A 110 -7.72 13.84 6.22
CA SER A 110 -8.84 14.44 5.46
C SER A 110 -9.62 13.42 4.62
N ALA A 111 -9.02 12.27 4.31
CA ALA A 111 -9.64 11.06 3.78
C ALA A 111 -8.91 9.84 4.33
N LEU A 112 -9.41 8.63 4.06
CA LEU A 112 -8.68 7.41 4.37
C LEU A 112 -7.41 7.36 3.50
N HIS A 113 -6.26 7.34 4.15
CA HIS A 113 -4.95 7.19 3.53
C HIS A 113 -4.47 5.75 3.70
N GLY A 114 -3.90 5.18 2.64
CA GLY A 114 -3.38 3.82 2.63
C GLY A 114 -1.88 3.81 2.44
N LEU A 115 -1.21 2.97 3.21
CA LEU A 115 0.23 2.75 3.18
C LEU A 115 0.53 1.27 3.46
N ASN A 116 1.81 0.89 3.52
CA ASN A 116 2.22 -0.48 3.75
C ASN A 116 2.98 -0.66 5.07
N ALA A 117 3.08 -1.91 5.50
CA ALA A 117 4.13 -2.35 6.43
C ALA A 117 4.88 -3.54 5.83
N VAL A 118 6.17 -3.64 6.12
CA VAL A 118 7.05 -4.70 5.64
C VAL A 118 7.68 -5.45 6.81
N TYR A 119 7.81 -6.77 6.72
CA TYR A 119 8.47 -7.59 7.73
C TYR A 119 9.91 -7.91 7.32
N LEU A 120 10.87 -7.25 7.96
CA LEU A 120 12.31 -7.43 7.72
C LEU A 120 13.04 -7.47 9.06
N HIS A 121 14.10 -8.27 9.16
CA HIS A 121 14.88 -8.42 10.40
C HIS A 121 14.05 -8.74 11.65
N GLY A 122 12.97 -9.51 11.48
CA GLY A 122 12.10 -9.92 12.58
C GLY A 122 11.13 -8.84 13.08
N LYS A 123 11.04 -7.68 12.41
CA LYS A 123 10.17 -6.56 12.81
C LYS A 123 9.30 -6.04 11.66
N TRP A 124 8.15 -5.48 12.02
CA TRP A 124 7.30 -4.73 11.11
C TRP A 124 7.69 -3.25 11.09
N SER A 125 7.90 -2.70 9.89
CA SER A 125 8.16 -1.28 9.67
C SER A 125 7.17 -0.71 8.66
N ARG A 126 6.52 0.41 8.97
CA ARG A 126 5.56 1.07 8.07
C ARG A 126 6.30 1.91 7.02
N LEU A 127 5.84 1.81 5.79
CA LEU A 127 6.39 2.49 4.61
C LEU A 127 5.27 3.18 3.84
N ASP A 128 5.48 4.46 3.53
CA ASP A 128 4.52 5.28 2.77
C ASP A 128 5.12 5.72 1.42
N ALA A 129 4.80 4.98 0.37
CA ALA A 129 5.28 5.24 -0.98
C ALA A 129 4.37 6.17 -1.78
N ARG A 130 3.53 7.00 -1.13
CA ARG A 130 2.63 7.91 -1.84
C ARG A 130 3.36 8.80 -2.84
N GLY A 131 4.53 9.34 -2.48
CA GLY A 131 5.29 10.32 -3.26
C GLY A 131 5.54 11.61 -2.47
N ASN A 132 6.55 12.39 -2.85
CA ASN A 132 7.06 13.53 -2.05
C ASN A 132 6.71 14.91 -2.62
N ARG A 133 5.58 15.03 -3.30
CA ARG A 133 5.08 16.30 -3.84
C ARG A 133 3.96 16.83 -2.94
N THR A 134 3.60 18.10 -3.14
CA THR A 134 2.47 18.76 -2.45
C THR A 134 2.51 18.66 -0.92
N GLY A 135 3.70 18.72 -0.31
CA GLY A 135 3.88 18.67 1.14
C GLY A 135 4.00 17.27 1.75
N ALA A 136 3.91 16.21 0.94
CA ALA A 136 4.20 14.84 1.36
C ALA A 136 5.70 14.59 1.53
N GLY A 137 6.10 13.78 2.51
CA GLY A 137 7.52 13.55 2.86
C GLY A 137 7.89 12.11 3.23
N GLY A 138 7.40 11.12 2.47
CA GLY A 138 7.69 9.71 2.74
C GLY A 138 9.14 9.30 2.44
N GLU A 139 9.79 8.64 3.39
CA GLU A 139 11.15 8.10 3.22
C GLU A 139 11.22 6.62 3.60
N PHE A 140 12.13 5.89 2.94
CA PHE A 140 12.40 4.50 3.32
C PHE A 140 13.22 4.49 4.61
N SER A 141 12.66 3.92 5.66
CA SER A 141 13.35 3.69 6.92
C SER A 141 12.73 2.49 7.64
N LEU A 142 13.57 1.63 8.19
CA LEU A 142 13.14 0.48 8.99
C LEU A 142 13.16 0.78 10.49
N ASP A 143 13.87 1.83 10.91
CA ASP A 143 14.10 2.17 12.32
C ASP A 143 13.18 3.28 12.78
N ASP A 144 13.19 4.40 12.06
CA ASP A 144 12.30 5.53 12.30
C ASP A 144 11.17 5.55 11.28
N GLU A 145 9.94 5.70 11.75
CA GLU A 145 8.79 5.87 10.85
C GLU A 145 8.86 7.24 10.14
N LYS A 146 8.80 7.23 8.80
CA LYS A 146 8.86 8.42 7.93
C LYS A 146 7.68 8.42 6.94
N LEU A 147 6.48 8.60 7.47
CA LEU A 147 5.25 8.63 6.66
C LEU A 147 5.09 9.97 5.94
N ALA A 148 4.27 9.99 4.89
CA ALA A 148 4.13 11.20 4.11
C ALA A 148 3.38 12.33 4.87
N TRP A 149 2.55 12.00 5.86
CA TRP A 149 1.90 12.96 6.76
C TRP A 149 1.91 12.48 8.21
N PRO A 150 2.11 13.39 9.18
CA PRO A 150 1.81 13.10 10.58
C PRO A 150 0.29 13.09 10.79
N VAL A 151 -0.16 12.36 11.82
CA VAL A 151 -1.57 12.36 12.25
C VAL A 151 -1.79 13.47 13.27
N ASP A 152 -2.77 14.34 13.02
CA ASP A 152 -3.22 15.40 13.90
C ASP A 152 -4.46 14.98 14.72
N VAL A 153 -4.19 14.33 15.85
CA VAL A 153 -5.23 13.86 16.78
C VAL A 153 -6.09 15.02 17.32
N ALA A 154 -5.53 16.23 17.43
CA ALA A 154 -6.29 17.39 17.93
C ALA A 154 -7.39 17.82 16.95
N ASN A 155 -7.21 17.54 15.66
CA ASN A 155 -8.20 17.78 14.61
C ASN A 155 -9.05 16.54 14.26
N GLY A 156 -8.98 15.50 15.10
CA GLY A 156 -9.81 14.29 14.97
C GLY A 156 -9.29 13.24 14.00
N GLU A 157 -8.08 13.43 13.45
CA GLU A 157 -7.39 12.43 12.64
C GLU A 157 -7.01 11.21 13.49
N ARG A 158 -6.95 10.03 12.86
CA ARG A 158 -6.67 8.76 13.55
C ARG A 158 -5.63 7.94 12.82
N ASP A 159 -4.72 7.33 13.58
CA ASP A 159 -3.80 6.32 13.07
C ASP A 159 -4.32 4.92 13.44
N HIS A 160 -4.28 3.98 12.49
CA HIS A 160 -4.63 2.59 12.73
C HIS A 160 -3.36 1.74 12.81
N PRO A 161 -3.05 1.13 13.98
CA PRO A 161 -1.86 0.30 14.13
C PRO A 161 -1.93 -1.01 13.34
N GLU A 162 -3.12 -1.44 12.93
CA GLU A 162 -3.33 -2.75 12.33
C GLU A 162 -2.61 -2.90 10.99
N ILE A 163 -1.97 -4.06 10.80
CA ILE A 163 -1.37 -4.48 9.54
C ILE A 163 -2.22 -5.60 8.96
N HIS A 164 -2.81 -5.33 7.80
CA HIS A 164 -3.74 -6.23 7.15
C HIS A 164 -3.10 -6.97 5.97
N PRO A 165 -3.36 -8.28 5.82
CA PRO A 165 -2.83 -9.08 4.72
C PRO A 165 -3.50 -8.75 3.38
N ALA A 166 -4.69 -8.16 3.39
CA ALA A 166 -5.44 -7.75 2.19
C ALA A 166 -5.86 -6.28 2.30
N PRO A 167 -6.03 -5.57 1.18
CA PRO A 167 -6.52 -4.20 1.20
C PRO A 167 -7.96 -4.13 1.71
N ALA A 168 -8.30 -3.02 2.36
CA ALA A 168 -9.64 -2.78 2.89
C ALA A 168 -10.71 -2.88 1.79
N PRO A 169 -11.76 -3.71 1.95
CA PRO A 169 -12.78 -3.90 0.91
C PRO A 169 -13.47 -2.61 0.48
N VAL A 170 -13.68 -1.67 1.41
CA VAL A 170 -14.29 -0.36 1.10
C VAL A 170 -13.46 0.46 0.11
N VAL A 171 -12.12 0.32 0.16
CA VAL A 171 -11.20 0.98 -0.78
C VAL A 171 -11.28 0.31 -2.14
N VAL A 172 -11.23 -1.02 -2.17
CA VAL A 172 -11.27 -1.79 -3.42
C VAL A 172 -12.61 -1.59 -4.14
N GLU A 173 -13.73 -1.69 -3.41
CA GLU A 173 -15.09 -1.45 -3.92
C GLU A 173 -15.20 -0.05 -4.56
N PHE A 174 -14.70 0.98 -3.87
CA PHE A 174 -14.70 2.34 -4.39
C PHE A 174 -13.89 2.46 -5.69
N LEU A 175 -12.64 1.99 -5.70
CA LEU A 175 -11.78 2.09 -6.89
C LEU A 175 -12.30 1.28 -8.09
N MET A 176 -13.03 0.19 -7.85
CA MET A 176 -13.65 -0.61 -8.91
C MET A 176 -14.92 0.01 -9.50
N THR A 177 -15.60 0.88 -8.76
CA THR A 177 -16.93 1.41 -9.14
C THR A 177 -16.92 2.87 -9.52
N VAL A 178 -15.93 3.64 -9.07
CA VAL A 178 -15.81 5.05 -9.41
C VAL A 178 -15.56 5.22 -10.91
N ARG A 179 -16.24 6.21 -11.50
CA ARG A 179 -16.04 6.53 -12.92
C ARG A 179 -14.77 7.37 -13.10
N PRO A 180 -13.86 6.99 -14.01
CA PRO A 180 -12.73 7.84 -14.37
C PRO A 180 -13.19 9.21 -14.88
N GLY A 181 -12.41 10.24 -14.57
CA GLY A 181 -12.71 11.62 -14.93
C GLY A 181 -11.94 12.61 -14.05
N PRO A 182 -11.80 13.88 -14.48
CA PRO A 182 -11.14 14.89 -13.66
C PRO A 182 -11.78 15.00 -12.27
N GLY A 183 -10.96 14.97 -11.21
CA GLY A 183 -11.43 15.15 -9.84
C GLY A 183 -12.28 14.00 -9.28
N TRP A 184 -12.23 12.79 -9.85
CA TRP A 184 -13.00 11.63 -9.35
C TRP A 184 -12.74 11.33 -7.85
N TYR A 185 -11.55 11.68 -7.37
CA TYR A 185 -11.12 11.54 -5.98
C TYR A 185 -11.69 12.60 -5.03
N GLU A 186 -12.29 13.69 -5.53
CA GLU A 186 -12.78 14.80 -4.70
C GLU A 186 -14.09 14.47 -3.98
N ASN A 187 -14.90 13.57 -4.55
CA ASN A 187 -16.21 13.22 -4.02
C ASN A 187 -16.37 11.71 -3.95
N GLY A 188 -16.16 11.13 -2.76
CA GLY A 188 -16.47 9.72 -2.49
C GLY A 188 -15.31 8.85 -2.05
N LEU A 189 -14.10 9.40 -1.88
CA LEU A 189 -13.04 8.67 -1.19
C LEU A 189 -13.55 8.22 0.19
N PRO A 190 -13.34 6.95 0.56
CA PRO A 190 -13.67 6.49 1.90
C PRO A 190 -13.00 7.38 2.94
N ALA A 191 -13.76 7.84 3.95
CA ALA A 191 -13.22 8.66 5.03
C ALA A 191 -12.71 7.81 6.22
N ALA A 192 -13.16 6.56 6.31
CA ALA A 192 -12.84 5.66 7.42
C ALA A 192 -12.90 4.19 7.00
N LEU A 193 -12.25 3.33 7.80
CA LEU A 193 -12.48 1.89 7.71
C LEU A 193 -13.91 1.56 8.17
N ARG A 194 -14.60 0.63 7.49
CA ARG A 194 -15.93 0.19 7.95
C ARG A 194 -15.76 -0.62 9.26
N PRO A 195 -16.62 -0.43 10.28
CA PRO A 195 -16.58 -1.24 11.51
C PRO A 195 -16.77 -2.73 11.19
N GLY A 196 -15.94 -3.60 11.79
CA GLY A 196 -16.03 -5.06 11.62
C GLY A 196 -15.08 -5.67 10.58
N PHE A 197 -14.00 -4.95 10.20
CA PHE A 197 -12.96 -5.48 9.34
C PHE A 197 -12.16 -6.59 10.06
N SER A 198 -12.64 -7.83 9.94
CA SER A 198 -11.85 -9.03 10.17
C SER A 198 -11.90 -9.83 8.87
N VAL A 199 -10.74 -10.04 8.25
CA VAL A 199 -10.62 -10.92 7.09
C VAL A 199 -10.88 -12.34 7.60
N ILE A 200 -12.11 -12.83 7.38
CA ILE A 200 -12.40 -14.25 7.58
C ILE A 200 -11.65 -14.98 6.46
N PHE A 201 -10.51 -15.56 6.79
CA PHE A 201 -9.87 -16.55 5.94
C PHE A 201 -10.84 -17.71 5.76
N GLY A 202 -11.49 -17.76 4.59
CA GLY A 202 -12.25 -18.92 4.17
C GLY A 202 -11.32 -20.12 4.16
N LYS A 203 -11.55 -21.09 5.05
CA LYS A 203 -10.95 -22.41 4.92
C LYS A 203 -11.31 -22.95 3.52
N PRO A 204 -10.36 -23.49 2.75
CA PRO A 204 -10.72 -24.24 1.55
C PRO A 204 -11.57 -25.44 2.00
N GLY A 205 -12.73 -25.59 1.36
CA GLY A 205 -13.69 -26.64 1.65
C GLY A 205 -13.15 -28.03 1.32
N ASP A 206 -13.64 -29.00 2.10
CA ASP A 206 -13.50 -30.46 1.92
C ASP A 206 -13.98 -30.95 0.54
#